data_AF-A0A1Y1KH24-F1
#
_entry.id   AF-A0A1Y1KH24-F1
#
_cell.length_a   1.000
_cell.length_b   1.000
_cell.length_c   1.000
_cell.angle_alpha   90.00
_cell.angle_beta   90.00
_cell.angle_gamma   90.00
#
_symmetry.space_group_name_H-M   'P 1'
#
loop_
_entity.id
_entity.type
_entity.pdbx_description
1 polymer ?
#
loop_
_entity_poly.entity_id
_entity_poly.type
_entity_poly.pdbx_seq_one_letter_code
_entity_poly.pdbx_strand_id
1 'polypeptide(L)'
;LNDAFELANFNLLNYSSAFEITKYMKHREHNYIPWNALFNSLKQLNYIIRTTQYRGIFENYIINLITPTYIRLGNVAKVNESLSDKLLRTFILSKLCTCNYEPCLEWSRMKYKEWMDSKNPDVNIPIAYDFRKIASCTAIKMGGRKEWFFLWRRTLYPSRSTANLKIFYSSLGCTREPWLINNYLENAINGTIPLQYSIDVWKSLTNNPVALNFGFAFLRSNWERINKNYQHIFINLNIIFEEFLSKLSTNIDLEDLTNFYKDNEK
;
A
#
# COMPACT_ATOMS: atom_id res chain seq x y z
N LEU A 1 9.24 7.93 -20.63
CA LEU A 1 9.35 7.71 -19.16
C LEU A 1 9.73 6.28 -18.87
N ASN A 2 8.88 5.31 -19.25
CA ASN A 2 9.19 3.87 -19.10
C ASN A 2 10.57 3.52 -19.66
N ASP A 3 10.80 3.79 -20.94
CA ASP A 3 12.06 3.44 -21.60
C ASP A 3 13.28 4.06 -20.92
N ALA A 4 13.19 5.31 -20.45
CA ALA A 4 14.30 5.97 -19.78
C ALA A 4 14.67 5.27 -18.45
N PHE A 5 13.68 4.86 -17.66
CA PHE A 5 13.94 4.13 -16.42
C PHE A 5 14.35 2.68 -16.67
N GLU A 6 13.80 2.01 -17.69
CA GLU A 6 14.24 0.67 -18.09
C GLU A 6 15.69 0.69 -18.58
N LEU A 7 16.06 1.62 -19.46
CA LEU A 7 17.45 1.80 -19.89
C LEU A 7 18.37 2.10 -18.71
N ALA A 8 17.90 2.87 -17.72
CA ALA A 8 18.66 3.11 -16.50
C ALA A 8 18.84 1.85 -15.64
N ASN A 9 17.82 0.98 -15.54
CA ASN A 9 17.93 -0.31 -14.87
C ASN A 9 18.98 -1.22 -15.53
N PHE A 10 19.11 -1.18 -16.85
CA PHE A 10 20.10 -1.95 -17.60
C PHE A 10 21.48 -1.26 -17.71
N ASN A 11 21.70 -0.16 -16.98
CA ASN A 11 22.93 0.66 -17.06
C ASN A 11 23.23 1.22 -18.47
N LEU A 12 22.21 1.31 -19.33
CA LEU A 12 22.29 1.90 -20.67
C LEU A 12 22.02 3.41 -20.66
N LEU A 13 21.49 3.94 -19.56
CA LEU A 13 21.27 5.36 -19.32
C LEU A 13 21.60 5.69 -17.86
N ASN A 14 22.15 6.86 -17.60
CA ASN A 14 22.30 7.33 -16.21
C ASN A 14 20.93 7.63 -15.60
N TYR A 15 20.71 7.19 -14.36
CA TYR A 15 19.50 7.53 -13.60
C TYR A 15 19.23 9.03 -13.53
N SER A 16 20.29 9.85 -13.44
CA SER A 16 20.17 11.31 -13.49
C SER A 16 19.43 11.78 -14.74
N SER A 17 19.75 11.22 -15.92
CA SER A 17 19.06 11.55 -17.17
C SER A 17 17.59 11.10 -17.16
N ALA A 18 17.28 9.94 -16.58
CA ALA A 18 15.90 9.49 -16.41
C ALA A 18 15.10 10.44 -15.50
N PHE A 19 15.70 10.92 -14.40
CA PHE A 19 15.12 11.90 -13.49
C PHE A 19 15.04 13.32 -14.04
N GLU A 20 15.88 13.69 -15.01
CA GLU A 20 15.72 14.96 -15.73
C GLU A 20 14.43 14.98 -16.55
N ILE A 21 14.11 13.85 -17.20
CA ILE A 21 12.89 13.75 -18.01
C ILE A 21 11.65 13.96 -17.15
N THR A 22 11.56 13.38 -15.95
CA THR A 22 10.37 13.50 -15.10
C THR A 22 10.01 14.95 -14.74
N LYS A 23 10.95 15.92 -14.84
CA LYS A 23 10.68 17.34 -14.55
C LYS A 23 9.54 17.92 -15.38
N TYR A 24 9.30 17.42 -16.60
CA TYR A 24 8.17 17.87 -17.42
C TYR A 24 6.82 17.61 -16.74
N MET A 25 6.73 16.53 -15.94
CA MET A 25 5.51 16.10 -15.25
C MET A 25 4.97 17.18 -14.32
N LYS A 26 5.88 17.92 -13.66
CA LYS A 26 5.55 18.93 -12.66
C LYS A 26 4.62 20.02 -13.19
N HIS A 27 4.79 20.41 -14.44
CA HIS A 27 4.16 21.61 -15.00
C HIS A 27 3.33 21.36 -16.25
N ARG A 28 3.58 20.26 -16.98
CA ARG A 28 2.97 20.03 -18.31
C ARG A 28 2.08 18.79 -18.38
N GLU A 29 2.21 17.84 -17.46
CA GLU A 29 1.46 16.59 -17.53
C GLU A 29 0.15 16.66 -16.73
N HIS A 30 -0.96 16.37 -17.40
CA HIS A 30 -2.30 16.42 -16.83
C HIS A 30 -3.06 15.10 -16.98
N ASN A 31 -2.50 14.13 -17.70
CA ASN A 31 -3.15 12.85 -17.93
C ASN A 31 -2.72 11.81 -16.91
N TYR A 32 -3.67 10.97 -16.47
CA TYR A 32 -3.40 9.86 -15.56
C TYR A 32 -2.34 8.88 -16.09
N ILE A 33 -2.35 8.58 -17.40
CA ILE A 33 -1.54 7.51 -18.00
C ILE A 33 -0.03 7.74 -17.78
N PRO A 34 0.55 8.91 -18.10
CA PRO A 34 1.99 9.13 -17.90
C PRO A 34 2.39 9.18 -16.41
N TRP A 35 1.50 9.64 -15.53
CA TRP A 35 1.72 9.56 -14.08
C TRP A 35 1.79 8.11 -13.60
N ASN A 36 0.88 7.26 -14.06
CA ASN A 36 0.91 5.83 -13.75
C ASN A 36 2.19 5.17 -14.28
N ALA A 37 2.58 5.48 -15.52
CA ALA A 37 3.81 5.01 -16.14
C ALA A 37 5.05 5.35 -15.28
N LEU A 38 5.19 6.61 -14.87
CA LEU A 38 6.28 7.04 -14.00
C LEU A 38 6.36 6.24 -12.69
N PHE A 39 5.25 6.12 -11.96
CA PHE A 39 5.28 5.43 -10.67
C PHE A 39 5.46 3.92 -10.77
N ASN A 40 5.09 3.32 -11.90
CA ASN A 40 5.42 1.92 -12.16
C ASN A 40 6.93 1.77 -12.37
N SER A 41 7.56 2.64 -13.16
CA SER A 41 9.01 2.66 -13.34
C SER A 41 9.78 2.93 -12.04
N LEU A 42 9.24 3.78 -11.17
CA LEU A 42 9.86 4.08 -9.87
C LEU A 42 9.64 2.99 -8.81
N LYS A 43 8.84 1.95 -9.08
CA LYS A 43 8.45 0.93 -8.09
C LYS A 43 9.65 0.20 -7.50
N GLN A 44 10.60 -0.22 -8.34
CA GLN A 44 11.80 -0.93 -7.91
C GLN A 44 12.72 -0.01 -7.11
N LEU A 45 12.96 1.21 -7.59
CA LEU A 45 13.79 2.17 -6.87
C LEU A 45 13.20 2.52 -5.50
N ASN A 46 11.89 2.83 -5.45
CA ASN A 46 11.18 3.11 -4.19
C ASN A 46 11.31 1.94 -3.19
N TYR A 47 11.35 0.72 -3.70
CA TYR A 47 11.54 -0.47 -2.90
C TYR A 47 12.96 -0.58 -2.32
N ILE A 48 14.00 -0.42 -3.15
CA ILE A 48 15.41 -0.51 -2.74
C ILE A 48 15.75 0.54 -1.68
N ILE A 49 15.27 1.78 -1.86
CA ILE A 49 15.65 2.90 -0.98
C ILE A 49 14.81 3.00 0.29
N ARG A 50 13.76 2.18 0.45
CA ARG A 50 12.72 2.40 1.49
C ARG A 50 13.23 2.36 2.94
N THR A 51 14.28 1.58 3.20
CA THR A 51 14.93 1.42 4.51
C THR A 51 16.30 2.09 4.57
N THR A 52 16.66 2.85 3.54
CA THR A 52 17.93 3.58 3.45
C THR A 52 17.79 5.02 3.91
N GLN A 53 18.93 5.68 4.17
CA GLN A 53 18.99 7.12 4.47
C GLN A 53 18.40 8.02 3.36
N TYR A 54 18.32 7.52 2.12
CA TYR A 54 17.82 8.28 0.97
C TYR A 54 16.29 8.38 0.92
N ARG A 55 15.57 7.63 1.78
CA ARG A 55 14.11 7.59 1.77
C ARG A 55 13.48 8.98 1.86
N GLY A 56 13.94 9.81 2.80
CA GLY A 56 13.40 11.16 3.00
C GLY A 56 13.63 12.08 1.80
N ILE A 57 14.81 12.01 1.17
CA ILE A 57 15.14 12.80 -0.03
C ILE A 57 14.22 12.40 -1.19
N PHE A 58 13.99 11.10 -1.37
CA PHE A 58 13.09 10.60 -2.40
C PHE A 58 11.63 11.00 -2.15
N GLU A 59 11.14 10.89 -0.91
CA GLU A 59 9.80 11.36 -0.55
C GLU A 59 9.61 12.85 -0.89
N ASN A 60 10.57 13.70 -0.50
CA ASN A 60 10.56 15.14 -0.79
C ASN A 60 10.58 15.43 -2.30
N TYR A 61 11.38 14.69 -3.06
CA TYR A 61 11.39 14.82 -4.51
C TYR A 61 10.02 14.51 -5.13
N ILE A 62 9.38 13.42 -4.72
CA ILE A 62 8.06 13.02 -5.20
C ILE A 62 6.98 14.03 -4.79
N ILE A 63 7.02 14.52 -3.54
CA ILE A 63 6.12 15.59 -3.09
C ILE A 63 6.28 16.82 -3.97
N ASN A 64 7.51 17.30 -4.18
CA ASN A 64 7.78 18.48 -5.01
C ASN A 64 7.32 18.32 -6.47
N LEU A 65 7.39 17.10 -7.00
CA LEU A 65 6.95 16.76 -8.35
C LEU A 65 5.42 16.79 -8.48
N ILE A 66 4.71 16.27 -7.47
CA ILE A 66 3.26 16.03 -7.50
C ILE A 66 2.44 17.25 -7.02
N THR A 67 2.95 18.01 -6.04
CA THR A 67 2.19 19.05 -5.33
C THR A 67 1.48 20.05 -6.26
N PRO A 68 2.07 20.54 -7.38
CA PRO A 68 1.35 21.42 -8.31
C PRO A 68 0.08 20.78 -8.88
N THR A 69 0.12 19.50 -9.24
CA THR A 69 -1.04 18.73 -9.72
C THR A 69 -2.09 18.57 -8.63
N TYR A 70 -1.67 18.32 -7.39
CA TYR A 70 -2.58 18.25 -6.24
C TYR A 70 -3.31 19.57 -6.01
N ILE A 71 -2.60 20.70 -6.04
CA ILE A 71 -3.19 22.04 -5.88
C ILE A 71 -4.20 22.33 -6.99
N ARG A 72 -3.89 21.97 -8.24
CA ARG A 72 -4.80 22.16 -9.39
C ARG A 72 -6.09 21.34 -9.26
N LEU A 73 -5.97 20.07 -8.87
CA LEU A 73 -7.09 19.13 -8.81
C LEU A 73 -7.96 19.31 -7.56
N GLY A 74 -7.36 19.74 -6.45
CA GLY A 74 -7.98 19.76 -5.13
C GLY A 74 -8.29 18.36 -4.61
N ASN A 75 -8.95 18.29 -3.44
CA ASN A 75 -9.36 17.05 -2.77
C ASN A 75 -10.86 16.76 -2.87
N VAL A 76 -11.62 17.58 -3.62
CA VAL A 76 -13.07 17.45 -3.83
C VAL A 76 -13.34 17.31 -5.32
N ALA A 77 -14.28 16.42 -5.67
CA ALA A 77 -14.72 16.24 -7.05
C ALA A 77 -15.36 17.52 -7.59
N LYS A 78 -15.05 17.86 -8.84
CA LYS A 78 -15.61 19.03 -9.52
C LYS A 78 -16.80 18.60 -10.37
N VAL A 79 -17.79 19.49 -10.52
CA VAL A 79 -18.90 19.28 -11.46
C VAL A 79 -18.33 19.24 -12.88
N ASN A 80 -18.73 18.23 -13.68
CA ASN A 80 -18.24 17.98 -15.04
C ASN A 80 -16.74 17.65 -15.15
N GLU A 81 -16.16 17.04 -14.12
CA GLU A 81 -14.77 16.59 -14.15
C GLU A 81 -14.54 15.46 -15.18
N SER A 82 -13.43 15.53 -15.90
CA SER A 82 -12.99 14.47 -16.80
C SER A 82 -12.65 13.17 -16.06
N LEU A 83 -12.86 12.01 -16.69
CA LEU A 83 -12.44 10.73 -16.09
C LEU A 83 -10.93 10.72 -15.77
N SER A 84 -10.12 11.34 -16.62
CA SER A 84 -8.67 11.45 -16.43
C SER A 84 -8.32 12.24 -15.16
N ASP A 85 -8.94 13.41 -14.94
CA ASP A 85 -8.71 14.21 -13.72
C ASP A 85 -9.21 13.48 -12.47
N LYS A 86 -10.36 12.78 -12.55
CA LYS A 86 -10.89 11.99 -11.43
C LYS A 86 -9.91 10.90 -11.01
N LEU A 87 -9.40 10.12 -11.97
CA LEU A 87 -8.41 9.07 -11.73
C LEU A 87 -7.10 9.66 -11.21
N LEU A 88 -6.64 10.75 -11.82
CA LEU A 88 -5.42 11.43 -11.43
C LEU A 88 -5.51 11.99 -10.00
N ARG A 89 -6.65 12.56 -9.58
CA ARG A 89 -6.82 13.07 -8.21
C ARG A 89 -6.63 11.98 -7.18
N THR A 90 -7.34 10.87 -7.32
CA THR A 90 -7.25 9.74 -6.38
C THR A 90 -5.84 9.17 -6.36
N PHE A 91 -5.21 9.04 -7.52
CA PHE A 91 -3.85 8.56 -7.65
C PHE A 91 -2.83 9.47 -6.95
N ILE A 92 -2.87 10.76 -7.25
CA ILE A 92 -1.97 11.78 -6.69
C ILE A 92 -2.12 11.86 -5.17
N LEU A 93 -3.35 11.88 -4.66
CA LEU A 93 -3.60 11.86 -3.22
C LEU A 93 -3.01 10.61 -2.55
N SER A 94 -3.19 9.43 -3.16
CA SER A 94 -2.59 8.18 -2.68
C SER A 94 -1.05 8.26 -2.59
N LYS A 95 -0.39 8.83 -3.60
CA LYS A 95 1.07 9.01 -3.61
C LYS A 95 1.54 10.00 -2.55
N LEU A 96 0.83 11.12 -2.37
CA LEU A 96 1.16 12.11 -1.33
C LEU A 96 1.05 11.54 0.08
N CYS A 97 -0.03 10.82 0.40
CA CYS A 97 -0.18 10.16 1.70
C CYS A 97 0.89 9.07 1.93
N THR A 98 1.29 8.35 0.87
CA THR A 98 2.38 7.37 0.94
C THR A 98 3.73 8.03 1.28
N CYS A 99 3.96 9.25 0.76
CA CYS A 99 5.17 10.03 1.02
C CYS A 99 5.10 10.91 2.29
N ASN A 100 4.11 10.71 3.16
CA ASN A 100 3.95 11.47 4.41
C ASN A 100 3.73 12.99 4.20
N TYR A 101 3.05 13.37 3.11
CA TYR A 101 2.69 14.78 2.89
C TYR A 101 1.60 15.23 3.87
N GLU A 102 1.94 16.16 4.77
CA GLU A 102 1.12 16.52 5.93
C GLU A 102 -0.35 16.88 5.59
N PRO A 103 -0.65 17.70 4.55
CA PRO A 103 -2.04 17.97 4.19
C PRO A 103 -2.85 16.72 3.81
N CYS A 104 -2.21 15.69 3.24
CA CYS A 104 -2.88 14.42 2.93
C CYS A 104 -3.13 13.59 4.19
N LEU A 105 -2.16 13.60 5.11
CA LEU A 105 -2.23 12.94 6.41
C LEU A 105 -3.37 13.52 7.25
N GLU A 106 -3.43 14.84 7.36
CA GLU A 106 -4.48 15.57 8.09
C GLU A 106 -5.87 15.35 7.49
N TRP A 107 -5.99 15.43 6.17
CA TRP A 107 -7.25 15.14 5.49
C TRP A 107 -7.72 13.69 5.76
N SER A 108 -6.81 12.72 5.74
CA SER A 108 -7.14 11.32 6.01
C SER A 108 -7.60 11.12 7.46
N ARG A 109 -6.88 11.72 8.42
CA ARG A 109 -7.21 11.69 9.85
C ARG A 109 -8.59 12.30 10.11
N MET A 110 -8.86 13.46 9.52
CA MET A 110 -10.15 14.16 9.65
C MET A 110 -11.28 13.31 9.07
N LYS A 111 -11.16 12.82 7.84
CA LYS A 111 -12.20 11.99 7.19
C LYS A 111 -12.47 10.69 7.93
N TYR A 112 -11.41 10.06 8.44
CA TYR A 112 -11.55 8.85 9.23
C TYR A 112 -12.20 9.13 10.58
N LYS A 113 -11.83 10.23 11.26
CA LYS A 113 -12.47 10.66 12.51
C LYS A 113 -13.95 10.99 12.32
N GLU A 114 -14.32 11.71 11.25
CA GLU A 114 -15.73 11.95 10.89
C GLU A 114 -16.51 10.63 10.75
N TRP A 115 -15.91 9.61 10.14
CA TRP A 115 -16.52 8.28 10.07
C TRP A 115 -16.64 7.63 11.45
N MET A 116 -15.59 7.73 12.28
CA MET A 116 -15.61 7.18 13.63
C MET A 116 -16.66 7.78 14.54
N ASP A 117 -16.89 9.09 14.40
CA ASP A 117 -17.83 9.87 15.22
C ASP A 117 -19.26 9.87 14.64
N SER A 118 -19.48 9.23 13.48
CA SER A 118 -20.81 9.18 12.85
C SER A 118 -21.81 8.35 13.66
N LYS A 119 -23.09 8.73 13.60
CA LYS A 119 -24.18 8.06 14.35
C LYS A 119 -24.34 6.58 14.01
N ASN A 120 -24.20 6.23 12.72
CA ASN A 120 -24.37 4.87 12.18
C ASN A 120 -23.18 4.50 11.27
N PRO A 121 -21.98 4.28 11.84
CA PRO A 121 -20.74 4.10 11.08
C PRO A 121 -20.74 2.82 10.24
N ASP A 122 -21.57 1.85 10.60
CA ASP A 122 -21.72 0.60 9.87
C ASP A 122 -22.60 0.75 8.62
N VAL A 123 -23.56 1.69 8.62
CA VAL A 123 -24.52 1.87 7.52
C VAL A 123 -24.04 2.95 6.55
N ASN A 124 -23.61 4.11 7.07
CA ASN A 124 -23.19 5.24 6.26
C ASN A 124 -21.71 5.54 6.50
N ILE A 125 -20.89 5.37 5.46
CA ILE A 125 -19.47 5.73 5.48
C ILE A 125 -19.34 7.12 4.86
N PRO A 126 -19.06 8.18 5.64
CA PRO A 126 -18.95 9.56 5.17
C PRO A 126 -17.63 9.84 4.41
N ILE A 127 -17.11 8.81 3.73
CA ILE A 127 -15.93 8.86 2.88
C ILE A 127 -16.36 8.30 1.53
N ALA A 128 -16.21 9.11 0.49
CA ALA A 128 -16.51 8.69 -0.87
C ALA A 128 -15.66 7.45 -1.23
N TYR A 129 -16.26 6.53 -1.99
CA TYR A 129 -15.73 5.18 -2.21
C TYR A 129 -14.28 5.18 -2.69
N ASP A 130 -13.96 6.01 -3.70
CA ASP A 130 -12.62 6.14 -4.31
C ASP A 130 -11.53 6.53 -3.31
N PHE A 131 -11.92 7.14 -2.19
CA PHE A 131 -11.03 7.67 -1.15
C PHE A 131 -10.93 6.79 0.09
N ARG A 132 -11.82 5.79 0.25
CA ARG A 132 -11.90 4.97 1.47
C ARG A 132 -10.60 4.26 1.80
N LYS A 133 -9.93 3.68 0.79
CA LYS A 133 -8.64 3.01 0.99
C LYS A 133 -7.56 3.98 1.45
N ILE A 134 -7.47 5.15 0.82
CA ILE A 134 -6.46 6.16 1.14
C ILE A 134 -6.68 6.67 2.58
N ALA A 135 -7.90 7.10 2.90
CA ALA A 135 -8.23 7.63 4.22
C ALA A 135 -8.05 6.58 5.32
N SER A 136 -8.54 5.35 5.11
CA SER A 136 -8.47 4.27 6.11
C SER A 136 -7.04 3.79 6.35
N CYS A 137 -6.29 3.49 5.28
CA CYS A 137 -4.90 3.04 5.40
C CYS A 137 -4.02 4.11 6.07
N THR A 138 -4.18 5.38 5.67
CA THR A 138 -3.39 6.48 6.23
C THR A 138 -3.75 6.74 7.69
N ALA A 139 -5.04 6.75 8.04
CA ALA A 139 -5.47 6.92 9.44
C ALA A 139 -5.00 5.78 10.33
N ILE A 140 -5.00 4.53 9.84
CA ILE A 140 -4.48 3.37 10.60
C ILE A 140 -2.95 3.43 10.73
N LYS A 141 -2.24 3.87 9.69
CA LYS A 141 -0.77 4.05 9.71
C LYS A 141 -0.33 5.08 10.75
N MET A 142 -1.13 6.13 10.95
CA MET A 142 -0.84 7.24 11.87
C MET A 142 -1.47 7.05 13.26
N GLY A 143 -2.57 6.31 13.33
CA GLY A 143 -3.30 6.04 14.56
C GLY A 143 -2.74 4.85 15.31
N GLY A 144 -3.59 4.24 16.14
CA GLY A 144 -3.23 3.07 16.91
C GLY A 144 -4.40 2.12 17.09
N ARG A 145 -4.55 1.61 18.31
CA ARG A 145 -5.54 0.57 18.64
C ARG A 145 -6.96 1.01 18.32
N LYS A 146 -7.29 2.28 18.59
CA LYS A 146 -8.64 2.83 18.46
C LYS A 146 -9.10 2.81 16.99
N GLU A 147 -8.26 3.30 16.08
CA GLU A 147 -8.53 3.34 14.64
C GLU A 147 -8.56 1.93 14.05
N TRP A 148 -7.60 1.08 14.44
CA TRP A 148 -7.51 -0.29 13.93
C TRP A 148 -8.72 -1.14 14.33
N PHE A 149 -9.08 -1.18 15.62
CA PHE A 149 -10.24 -1.94 16.09
C PHE A 149 -11.57 -1.33 15.67
N PHE A 150 -11.62 -0.03 15.40
CA PHE A 150 -12.75 0.53 14.70
C PHE A 150 -12.92 -0.18 13.36
N LEU A 151 -11.93 -0.16 12.46
CA LEU A 151 -12.09 -0.80 11.14
C LEU A 151 -12.36 -2.30 11.23
N TRP A 152 -11.64 -3.00 12.13
CA TRP A 152 -11.82 -4.43 12.36
C TRP A 152 -13.28 -4.78 12.67
N ARG A 153 -13.94 -4.05 13.59
CA ARG A 153 -15.35 -4.31 13.88
C ARG A 153 -16.27 -4.14 12.66
N ARG A 154 -15.91 -3.26 11.71
CA ARG A 154 -16.71 -3.04 10.49
C ARG A 154 -16.50 -4.15 9.45
N THR A 155 -15.44 -4.95 9.55
CA THR A 155 -15.28 -6.17 8.72
C THR A 155 -16.22 -7.28 9.18
N LEU A 156 -16.60 -7.28 10.46
CA LEU A 156 -17.52 -8.26 11.06
C LEU A 156 -19.01 -7.90 10.86
N TYR A 157 -19.32 -6.75 10.27
CA TYR A 157 -20.69 -6.33 10.04
C TYR A 157 -21.37 -7.16 8.94
N PRO A 158 -22.50 -7.85 9.20
CA PRO A 158 -23.06 -8.86 8.30
C PRO A 158 -23.38 -8.37 6.88
N SER A 159 -23.87 -7.13 6.73
CA SER A 159 -24.29 -6.60 5.43
C SER A 159 -23.21 -5.77 4.72
N ARG A 160 -21.93 -6.03 5.00
CA ARG A 160 -20.82 -5.30 4.34
C ARG A 160 -20.62 -5.81 2.91
N SER A 161 -20.53 -4.89 1.95
CA SER A 161 -20.23 -5.26 0.56
C SER A 161 -18.81 -5.83 0.41
N THR A 162 -18.64 -6.77 -0.52
CA THR A 162 -17.36 -7.40 -0.84
C THR A 162 -16.28 -6.38 -1.21
N ALA A 163 -16.66 -5.34 -1.96
CA ALA A 163 -15.82 -4.23 -2.34
C ALA A 163 -15.25 -3.46 -1.14
N ASN A 164 -16.09 -3.16 -0.13
CA ASN A 164 -15.62 -2.53 1.10
C ASN A 164 -14.76 -3.47 1.94
N LEU A 165 -15.10 -4.77 2.02
CA LEU A 165 -14.30 -5.74 2.77
C LEU A 165 -12.86 -5.82 2.25
N LYS A 166 -12.66 -5.87 0.92
CA LYS A 166 -11.30 -5.80 0.33
C LYS A 166 -10.54 -4.54 0.74
N ILE A 167 -11.21 -3.38 0.72
CA ILE A 167 -10.62 -2.12 1.18
C ILE A 167 -10.25 -2.18 2.66
N PHE A 168 -11.12 -2.75 3.50
CA PHE A 168 -10.93 -2.77 4.95
C PHE A 168 -9.79 -3.69 5.34
N TYR A 169 -9.78 -4.92 4.83
CA TYR A 169 -8.65 -5.85 5.04
C TYR A 169 -7.35 -5.25 4.50
N SER A 170 -7.35 -4.72 3.27
CA SER A 170 -6.17 -4.02 2.75
C SER A 170 -5.68 -2.85 3.62
N SER A 171 -6.58 -2.14 4.33
CA SER A 171 -6.22 -0.97 5.14
C SER A 171 -5.73 -1.34 6.54
N LEU A 172 -6.19 -2.47 7.09
CA LEU A 172 -5.77 -2.95 8.42
C LEU A 172 -4.27 -3.28 8.48
N GLY A 173 -3.66 -3.75 7.39
CA GLY A 173 -2.21 -3.99 7.33
C GLY A 173 -1.34 -2.74 7.21
N CYS A 174 -1.95 -1.55 7.08
CA CYS A 174 -1.19 -0.29 7.09
C CYS A 174 -0.71 0.12 8.49
N THR A 175 -1.11 -0.62 9.53
CA THR A 175 -0.69 -0.34 10.92
C THR A 175 0.82 -0.47 11.09
N ARG A 176 1.40 0.36 11.95
CA ARG A 176 2.81 0.31 12.33
C ARG A 176 3.05 -0.42 13.64
N GLU A 177 1.99 -0.81 14.34
CA GLU A 177 2.02 -1.48 15.64
C GLU A 177 2.33 -2.99 15.47
N PRO A 178 3.50 -3.48 15.91
CA PRO A 178 3.91 -4.87 15.68
C PRO A 178 2.93 -5.91 16.20
N TRP A 179 2.37 -5.69 17.39
CA TRP A 179 1.43 -6.62 18.01
C TRP A 179 0.09 -6.67 17.26
N LEU A 180 -0.34 -5.56 16.62
CA LEU A 180 -1.52 -5.55 15.75
C LEU A 180 -1.25 -6.31 14.45
N ILE A 181 -0.04 -6.18 13.88
CA ILE A 181 0.37 -6.96 12.70
C ILE A 181 0.33 -8.45 13.02
N ASN A 182 0.91 -8.86 14.15
CA ASN A 182 0.91 -10.26 14.58
C ASN A 182 -0.52 -10.79 14.83
N ASN A 183 -1.33 -10.02 15.56
CA ASN A 183 -2.74 -10.36 15.77
C ASN A 183 -3.48 -10.49 14.43
N TYR A 184 -3.23 -9.59 13.48
CA TYR A 184 -3.88 -9.62 12.17
C TYR A 184 -3.51 -10.88 11.36
N LEU A 185 -2.24 -11.25 11.36
CA LEU A 185 -1.71 -12.46 10.73
C LEU A 185 -2.28 -13.74 11.36
N GLU A 186 -2.35 -13.81 12.69
CA GLU A 186 -2.98 -14.93 13.40
C GLU A 186 -4.45 -15.11 13.01
N ASN A 187 -5.22 -14.02 12.94
CA ASN A 187 -6.61 -14.06 12.49
C ASN A 187 -6.73 -14.51 11.02
N ALA A 188 -5.73 -14.22 10.18
CA ALA A 188 -5.71 -14.61 8.77
C ALA A 188 -5.51 -16.12 8.57
N ILE A 189 -4.72 -16.75 9.44
CA ILE A 189 -4.42 -18.19 9.35
C ILE A 189 -5.34 -19.05 10.24
N ASN A 190 -5.97 -18.50 11.28
CA ASN A 190 -6.90 -19.25 12.13
C ASN A 190 -8.34 -19.31 11.60
N GLY A 191 -8.59 -18.76 10.40
CA GLY A 191 -9.90 -18.82 9.72
C GLY A 191 -10.90 -17.75 10.16
N THR A 192 -10.54 -16.83 11.06
CA THR A 192 -11.38 -15.68 11.42
C THR A 192 -11.59 -14.75 10.23
N ILE A 193 -10.57 -14.58 9.40
CA ILE A 193 -10.67 -13.88 8.12
C ILE A 193 -11.05 -14.90 7.04
N PRO A 194 -12.14 -14.68 6.29
CA PRO A 194 -12.51 -15.57 5.19
C PRO A 194 -11.37 -15.70 4.17
N LEU A 195 -11.10 -16.93 3.70
CA LEU A 195 -10.00 -17.24 2.78
C LEU A 195 -9.97 -16.35 1.53
N GLN A 196 -11.13 -15.91 1.02
CA GLN A 196 -11.22 -15.01 -0.14
C GLN A 196 -10.58 -13.63 0.08
N TYR A 197 -10.33 -13.23 1.33
CA TYR A 197 -9.68 -11.97 1.70
C TYR A 197 -8.26 -12.16 2.24
N SER A 198 -7.76 -13.39 2.34
CA SER A 198 -6.40 -13.63 2.85
C SER A 198 -5.34 -12.97 1.98
N ILE A 199 -5.51 -12.96 0.66
CA ILE A 199 -4.59 -12.25 -0.24
C ILE A 199 -4.56 -10.76 0.05
N ASP A 200 -5.71 -10.13 0.32
CA ASP A 200 -5.76 -8.70 0.67
C ASP A 200 -4.98 -8.41 1.96
N VAL A 201 -5.04 -9.32 2.94
CA VAL A 201 -4.22 -9.28 4.17
C VAL A 201 -2.75 -9.31 3.80
N TRP A 202 -2.28 -10.36 3.13
CA TRP A 202 -0.85 -10.54 2.85
C TRP A 202 -0.27 -9.41 1.99
N LYS A 203 -0.98 -9.00 0.93
CA LYS A 203 -0.56 -7.88 0.07
C LYS A 203 -0.49 -6.54 0.80
N SER A 204 -1.32 -6.34 1.83
CA SER A 204 -1.27 -5.10 2.60
C SER A 204 0.03 -4.95 3.39
N LEU A 205 0.60 -6.05 3.88
CA LEU A 205 1.84 -6.07 4.66
C LEU A 205 3.05 -5.70 3.82
N THR A 206 3.11 -6.17 2.56
CA THR A 206 4.27 -5.98 1.69
C THR A 206 4.49 -4.54 1.23
N ASN A 207 3.46 -3.69 1.37
CA ASN A 207 3.51 -2.26 1.08
C ASN A 207 3.90 -1.39 2.30
N ASN A 208 4.09 -2.01 3.47
CA ASN A 208 4.45 -1.36 4.72
C ASN A 208 5.81 -1.91 5.18
N PRO A 209 6.90 -1.11 5.19
CA PRO A 209 8.24 -1.61 5.52
C PRO A 209 8.33 -2.31 6.88
N VAL A 210 7.58 -1.82 7.88
CA VAL A 210 7.51 -2.46 9.21
C VAL A 210 6.80 -3.79 9.09
N ALA A 211 5.60 -3.81 8.52
CA ALA A 211 4.78 -5.01 8.43
C ALA A 211 5.37 -6.08 7.50
N LEU A 212 6.16 -5.71 6.49
CA LEU A 212 6.83 -6.65 5.63
C LEU A 212 7.82 -7.52 6.42
N ASN A 213 8.68 -6.91 7.24
CA ASN A 213 9.67 -7.65 8.01
C ASN A 213 9.00 -8.62 8.99
N PHE A 214 7.97 -8.15 9.70
CA PHE A 214 7.18 -9.01 10.59
C PHE A 214 6.42 -10.09 9.82
N GLY A 215 5.85 -9.76 8.66
CA GLY A 215 5.11 -10.68 7.82
C GLY A 215 5.99 -11.81 7.28
N PHE A 216 7.22 -11.51 6.87
CA PHE A 216 8.15 -12.52 6.37
C PHE A 216 8.65 -13.42 7.50
N ALA A 217 9.00 -12.85 8.66
CA ALA A 217 9.37 -13.62 9.84
C ALA A 217 8.22 -14.54 10.30
N PHE A 218 6.98 -14.03 10.30
CA PHE A 218 5.79 -14.81 10.63
C PHE A 218 5.54 -15.94 9.63
N LEU A 219 5.70 -15.67 8.33
CA LEU A 219 5.57 -16.65 7.27
C LEU A 219 6.53 -17.82 7.46
N ARG A 220 7.81 -17.53 7.69
CA ARG A 220 8.84 -18.55 7.94
C ARG A 220 8.51 -19.37 9.19
N SER A 221 8.15 -18.71 10.29
CA SER A 221 7.91 -19.36 11.58
C SER A 221 6.61 -20.18 11.63
N ASN A 222 5.66 -19.92 10.73
CA ASN A 222 4.35 -20.58 10.70
C ASN A 222 4.09 -21.33 9.39
N TRP A 223 5.16 -21.67 8.66
CA TRP A 223 5.05 -22.22 7.31
C TRP A 223 4.13 -23.44 7.22
N GLU A 224 4.23 -24.39 8.15
CA GLU A 224 3.38 -25.59 8.15
C GLU A 224 1.88 -25.25 8.25
N ARG A 225 1.51 -24.30 9.12
CA ARG A 225 0.12 -23.83 9.29
C ARG A 225 -0.36 -23.13 8.02
N ILE A 226 0.47 -22.25 7.47
CA ILE A 226 0.17 -21.48 6.26
C ILE A 226 -0.01 -22.42 5.06
N ASN A 227 0.94 -23.34 4.85
CA ASN A 227 0.88 -24.32 3.79
C ASN A 227 -0.37 -25.19 3.92
N LYS A 228 -0.67 -25.73 5.10
CA LYS A 228 -1.89 -26.53 5.34
C LYS A 228 -3.18 -25.78 4.99
N ASN A 229 -3.26 -24.48 5.30
CA ASN A 229 -4.45 -23.67 5.07
C ASN A 229 -4.63 -23.24 3.60
N TYR A 230 -3.54 -23.06 2.87
CA TYR A 230 -3.58 -22.53 1.51
C TYR A 230 -3.14 -23.52 0.43
N GLN A 231 -2.70 -24.75 0.76
CA GLN A 231 -2.27 -25.77 -0.19
C GLN A 231 -3.33 -26.10 -1.25
N HIS A 232 -4.61 -26.06 -0.87
CA HIS A 232 -5.72 -26.31 -1.80
C HIS A 232 -6.06 -25.10 -2.67
N ILE A 233 -5.44 -23.95 -2.41
CA ILE A 233 -5.53 -22.71 -3.18
C ILE A 233 -4.11 -22.27 -3.55
N PHE A 234 -3.41 -23.10 -4.32
CA PHE A 234 -2.01 -22.91 -4.72
C PHE A 234 -1.73 -21.50 -5.26
N ILE A 235 -2.68 -20.91 -6.00
CA ILE A 235 -2.60 -19.54 -6.51
C ILE A 235 -2.38 -18.53 -5.36
N ASN A 236 -3.03 -18.70 -4.22
CA ASN A 236 -2.86 -17.81 -3.07
C ASN A 236 -1.46 -17.91 -2.47
N LEU A 237 -0.93 -19.13 -2.32
CA LEU A 237 0.44 -19.33 -1.83
C LEU A 237 1.46 -18.68 -2.76
N ASN A 238 1.35 -18.89 -4.08
CA ASN A 238 2.25 -18.28 -5.05
C ASN A 238 2.20 -16.75 -4.99
N ILE A 239 1.00 -16.16 -4.92
CA ILE A 239 0.85 -14.71 -4.80
C ILE A 239 1.49 -14.21 -3.51
N ILE A 240 1.33 -14.90 -2.38
CA ILE A 240 1.97 -14.53 -1.12
C ILE A 240 3.49 -14.52 -1.33
N PHE A 241 4.06 -15.61 -1.85
CA PHE A 241 5.50 -15.70 -2.11
C PHE A 241 5.99 -14.60 -3.05
N GLU A 242 5.39 -14.43 -4.23
CA GLU A 242 5.78 -13.39 -5.18
C GLU A 242 5.74 -11.99 -4.57
N GLU A 243 4.74 -11.70 -3.73
CA GLU A 243 4.61 -10.41 -3.06
C GLU A 243 5.68 -10.18 -2.00
N PHE A 244 6.19 -11.22 -1.32
CA PHE A 244 7.33 -11.09 -0.39
C PHE A 244 8.68 -11.13 -1.11
N LEU A 245 8.86 -12.05 -2.06
CA LEU A 245 10.10 -12.25 -2.81
C LEU A 245 10.46 -11.04 -3.67
N SER A 246 9.46 -10.44 -4.33
CA SER A 246 9.63 -9.16 -5.05
C SER A 246 10.01 -8.00 -4.12
N LYS A 247 10.02 -8.25 -2.80
CA LYS A 247 10.35 -7.31 -1.75
C LYS A 247 11.57 -7.71 -0.93
N LEU A 248 12.49 -8.48 -1.51
CA LEU A 248 13.84 -8.73 -0.99
C LEU A 248 14.90 -7.89 -1.78
N SER A 249 15.81 -7.20 -1.09
CA SER A 249 16.80 -6.27 -1.70
C SER A 249 18.19 -6.35 -1.08
N THR A 250 18.32 -7.03 0.06
CA THR A 250 19.58 -7.07 0.82
C THR A 250 20.18 -8.46 0.81
N ASN A 251 21.48 -8.55 1.10
CA ASN A 251 22.15 -9.85 1.24
C ASN A 251 21.56 -10.67 2.40
N ILE A 252 21.09 -10.00 3.46
CA ILE A 252 20.41 -10.65 4.60
C ILE A 252 19.11 -11.29 4.14
N ASP A 253 18.31 -10.58 3.33
CA ASP A 253 17.08 -11.13 2.76
C ASP A 253 17.34 -12.39 1.93
N LEU A 254 18.44 -12.40 1.16
CA LEU A 254 18.85 -13.54 0.34
C LEU A 254 19.27 -14.74 1.21
N GLU A 255 20.04 -14.50 2.27
CA GLU A 255 20.45 -15.52 3.23
C GLU A 255 19.24 -16.14 3.95
N ASP A 256 18.34 -15.29 4.47
CA ASP A 256 17.10 -15.72 5.11
C ASP A 256 16.22 -16.58 4.19
N LEU A 257 16.10 -16.18 2.91
CA LEU A 257 15.37 -16.95 1.92
C LEU A 257 16.04 -18.28 1.60
N THR A 258 17.37 -18.29 1.46
CA THR A 258 18.14 -19.51 1.16
C THR A 258 18.01 -20.53 2.28
N ASN A 259 18.09 -20.08 3.54
CA ASN A 259 17.90 -20.94 4.70
C ASN A 259 16.46 -21.46 4.76
N PHE A 260 15.47 -20.58 4.57
CA PHE A 260 14.07 -20.99 4.51
C PHE A 260 13.80 -22.05 3.42
N TYR A 261 14.40 -21.91 2.24
CA TYR A 261 14.28 -22.89 1.17
C TYR A 261 14.88 -24.25 1.59
N LYS A 262 16.11 -24.27 2.13
CA LYS A 262 16.77 -25.50 2.59
C LYS A 262 15.98 -26.22 3.69
N ASP A 263 15.41 -25.48 4.63
CA ASP A 263 14.63 -26.06 5.74
C ASP A 263 13.32 -26.73 5.26
N ASN A 264 12.85 -26.38 4.06
CA ASN A 264 11.57 -26.82 3.51
C ASN A 264 11.71 -27.57 2.19
N GLU A 265 12.93 -27.93 1.80
CA GLU A 265 13.22 -28.81 0.67
C GLU A 265 12.82 -30.24 1.05
N LYS A 266 11.66 -30.69 0.55
CA LYS A 266 11.15 -32.06 0.68
C LYS A 266 10.88 -32.65 -0.69
#